data_AF-A0A543Q2E8-F1
#
_entry.id   AF-A0A543Q2E8-F1
#
_cell.length_a   1.000
_cell.length_b   1.000
_cell.length_c   1.000
_cell.angle_alpha   90.00
_cell.angle_beta   90.00
_cell.angle_gamma   90.00
#
_symmetry.space_group_name_H-M   'P 1'
#
loop_
_entity.id
_entity.type
_entity.pdbx_description
1 polymer ?
#
loop_
_entity_poly.entity_id
_entity_poly.type
_entity_poly.pdbx_seq_one_letter_code
_entity_poly.pdbx_strand_id
1 'polypeptide(L)'
;MESSLRSLAERLKRARKRRGWSQIEMARLLQVSIVTYRKMEKADPGTAIGTWVAVLSLMGMLGDLDNLLLYDRDYQGAALEQSLRNRRRSRGVSPSDLADRL
;
A
#
# COMPACT_ATOMS: atom_id res chain seq x y z
N MET A 1 0.02 4.54 10.38
CA MET A 1 -0.46 3.20 9.97
C MET A 1 -1.91 2.97 10.39
N GLU A 2 -2.22 3.18 11.67
CA GLU A 2 -3.55 2.87 12.22
C GLU A 2 -4.70 3.62 11.52
N SER A 3 -4.49 4.89 11.14
CA SER A 3 -5.48 5.69 10.41
C SER A 3 -5.81 5.13 9.02
N SER A 4 -4.81 4.71 8.25
CA SER A 4 -4.99 4.17 6.89
C SER A 4 -5.72 2.83 6.89
N LEU A 5 -5.34 1.92 7.80
CA LEU A 5 -5.98 0.60 7.92
C LEU A 5 -7.43 0.74 8.44
N ARG A 6 -7.66 1.64 9.40
CA ARG A 6 -9.02 1.97 9.87
C ARG A 6 -9.91 2.51 8.74
N SER A 7 -9.35 3.38 7.90
CA SER A 7 -10.05 3.91 6.73
C SER A 7 -10.33 2.83 5.67
N LEU A 8 -9.44 1.85 5.51
CA LEU A 8 -9.68 0.69 4.64
C LEU A 8 -10.80 -0.21 5.19
N ALA A 9 -10.78 -0.51 6.49
CA ALA A 9 -11.80 -1.31 7.16
C ALA A 9 -13.20 -0.66 7.07
N GLU A 10 -13.30 0.65 7.25
CA GLU A 10 -14.58 1.37 7.08
C GLU A 10 -15.08 1.33 5.63
N ARG A 11 -14.19 1.45 4.64
CA ARG A 11 -14.55 1.26 3.22
C ARG A 11 -15.05 -0.15 2.94
N LEU A 12 -14.39 -1.18 3.48
CA LEU A 12 -14.84 -2.57 3.40
C LEU A 12 -16.25 -2.74 3.97
N LYS A 13 -16.48 -2.22 5.18
CA LYS A 13 -17.79 -2.26 5.86
C LYS A 13 -18.89 -1.58 5.04
N ARG A 14 -18.61 -0.40 4.48
CA ARG A 14 -19.54 0.32 3.59
C ARG A 14 -19.81 -0.46 2.31
N ALA A 15 -18.78 -1.01 1.67
CA ALA A 15 -18.89 -1.79 0.44
C ALA A 15 -19.69 -3.09 0.64
N ARG A 16 -19.54 -3.74 1.79
CA ARG A 16 -20.37 -4.89 2.19
C ARG A 16 -21.83 -4.48 2.40
N LYS A 17 -22.08 -3.44 3.20
CA LYS A 17 -23.43 -2.95 3.49
C LYS A 17 -24.17 -2.50 2.21
N ARG A 18 -23.47 -1.86 1.27
CA ARG A 18 -24.02 -1.45 -0.04
C ARG A 18 -24.57 -2.64 -0.85
N ARG A 19 -24.03 -3.84 -0.64
CA ARG A 19 -24.46 -5.09 -1.30
C ARG A 19 -25.50 -5.87 -0.49
N GLY A 20 -25.95 -5.34 0.65
CA GLY A 20 -26.91 -6.01 1.51
C GLY A 20 -26.36 -7.21 2.30
N TRP A 21 -25.05 -7.46 2.25
CA TRP A 21 -24.45 -8.63 2.90
C TRP A 21 -24.21 -8.41 4.40
N SER A 22 -24.56 -9.41 5.19
CA SER A 22 -24.12 -9.57 6.58
C SER A 22 -22.63 -9.90 6.67
N GLN A 23 -22.04 -9.73 7.86
CA GLN A 23 -20.66 -10.14 8.09
C GLN A 23 -20.46 -11.65 7.87
N ILE A 24 -21.48 -12.47 8.14
CA ILE A 24 -21.45 -13.93 7.98
C ILE A 24 -21.43 -14.31 6.51
N GLU A 25 -22.29 -13.69 5.69
CA GLU A 25 -22.30 -13.92 4.24
C GLU A 25 -20.97 -13.52 3.61
N MET A 26 -20.42 -12.36 3.98
CA MET A 26 -19.13 -11.92 3.46
C MET A 26 -17.99 -12.87 3.89
N ALA A 27 -17.96 -13.32 5.14
CA ALA A 27 -16.97 -14.30 5.60
C ALA A 27 -17.05 -15.61 4.81
N ARG A 28 -18.27 -16.07 4.52
CA ARG A 28 -18.53 -17.27 3.71
C ARG A 28 -18.04 -17.10 2.27
N LEU A 29 -18.36 -15.98 1.62
CA LEU A 29 -17.91 -15.67 0.25
C LEU A 29 -16.38 -15.61 0.15
N LEU A 30 -15.71 -15.13 1.19
CA LEU A 30 -14.25 -15.08 1.29
C LEU A 30 -13.60 -16.39 1.75
N GLN A 31 -14.40 -17.40 2.12
CA GLN A 31 -13.93 -18.66 2.70
C GLN A 31 -13.04 -18.48 3.96
N VAL A 32 -13.39 -17.52 4.81
CA VAL A 32 -12.71 -17.28 6.10
C VAL A 32 -13.66 -17.42 7.27
N SER A 33 -13.12 -17.58 8.47
CA SER A 33 -13.93 -17.55 9.68
C SER A 33 -14.60 -16.17 9.85
N ILE A 34 -15.79 -16.14 10.46
CA ILE A 34 -16.44 -14.88 10.86
C ILE A 34 -15.55 -14.05 11.81
N VAL A 35 -14.72 -14.71 12.61
CA VAL A 35 -13.75 -14.05 13.51
C VAL A 35 -12.71 -13.29 12.69
N THR A 36 -12.14 -13.93 11.66
CA THR A 36 -11.19 -13.30 10.73
C THR A 36 -11.83 -12.11 10.05
N TYR A 37 -13.05 -12.25 9.50
CA TYR A 37 -13.73 -11.13 8.85
C TYR A 37 -14.01 -9.96 9.80
N ARG A 38 -14.41 -10.24 11.04
CA ARG A 38 -14.62 -9.20 12.07
C ARG A 38 -13.32 -8.48 12.43
N LYS A 39 -12.18 -9.17 12.43
CA LYS A 39 -10.86 -8.54 12.60
C LYS A 39 -10.55 -7.55 11.47
N MET A 40 -10.92 -7.88 10.22
CA MET A 40 -10.79 -6.96 9.09
C MET A 40 -11.58 -5.67 9.30
N GLU A 41 -12.88 -5.76 9.63
CA GLU A 41 -13.71 -4.56 9.88
C GLU A 41 -13.28 -3.77 11.14
N LYS A 42 -12.50 -4.39 12.04
CA LYS A 42 -11.90 -3.73 13.20
C LYS A 42 -10.50 -3.16 12.93
N ALA A 43 -10.01 -3.25 11.69
CA ALA A 43 -8.68 -2.80 11.31
C ALA A 43 -7.54 -3.49 12.09
N ASP A 44 -7.70 -4.80 12.35
CA ASP A 44 -6.66 -5.61 12.99
C ASP A 44 -5.45 -5.77 12.04
N PRO A 45 -4.25 -5.30 12.43
CA PRO A 45 -3.05 -5.34 11.59
C PRO A 45 -2.50 -6.76 11.39
N GLY A 46 -2.92 -7.73 12.20
CA GLY A 46 -2.57 -9.15 12.04
C GLY A 46 -3.37 -9.89 10.99
N THR A 47 -4.34 -9.23 10.34
CA THR A 47 -5.06 -9.82 9.20
C THR A 47 -4.10 -9.98 8.01
N ALA A 48 -3.94 -11.21 7.52
CA ALA A 48 -3.08 -11.51 6.39
C ALA A 48 -3.43 -10.65 5.15
N ILE A 49 -2.41 -10.14 4.46
CA ILE A 49 -2.58 -9.33 3.25
C ILE A 49 -3.37 -10.07 2.16
N GLY A 50 -3.17 -11.38 2.03
CA GLY A 50 -3.92 -12.23 1.09
C GLY A 50 -5.43 -12.19 1.31
N THR A 51 -5.92 -11.98 2.54
CA THR A 51 -7.34 -11.84 2.82
C THR A 51 -7.89 -10.50 2.29
N TRP A 52 -7.11 -9.43 2.34
CA TRP A 52 -7.50 -8.15 1.73
C TRP A 52 -7.49 -8.22 0.20
N VAL A 53 -6.54 -8.94 -0.39
CA VAL A 53 -6.52 -9.22 -1.84
C VAL A 53 -7.75 -10.03 -2.26
N ALA A 54 -8.14 -11.05 -1.48
CA ALA A 54 -9.36 -11.82 -1.73
C ALA A 54 -10.62 -10.94 -1.68
N VAL A 55 -10.68 -9.96 -0.77
CA VAL A 55 -11.75 -8.96 -0.74
C VAL A 55 -11.80 -8.14 -2.03
N LEU A 56 -10.66 -7.63 -2.50
CA LEU A 56 -10.60 -6.85 -3.74
C LEU A 56 -11.04 -7.68 -4.95
N SER A 57 -10.59 -8.94 -5.02
CA SER A 57 -11.03 -9.89 -6.04
C SER A 57 -12.56 -10.10 -6.01
N LEU A 58 -13.12 -10.44 -4.85
CA LEU A 58 -14.57 -10.64 -4.68
C LEU A 58 -15.38 -9.38 -5.02
N MET A 59 -14.83 -8.19 -4.79
CA MET A 59 -15.50 -6.92 -5.08
C MET A 59 -15.33 -6.45 -6.53
N GLY A 60 -14.57 -7.16 -7.38
CA GLY A 60 -14.26 -6.75 -8.74
C GLY A 60 -13.27 -5.58 -8.83
N MET A 61 -12.43 -5.42 -7.80
CA MET A 61 -11.51 -4.29 -7.60
C MET A 61 -10.05 -4.76 -7.56
N LEU A 62 -9.74 -5.97 -8.04
CA LEU A 62 -8.39 -6.53 -7.96
C LEU A 62 -7.35 -5.67 -8.69
N GLY A 63 -7.71 -5.07 -9.83
CA GLY A 63 -6.84 -4.18 -10.61
C GLY A 63 -6.45 -2.88 -9.88
N ASP A 64 -7.09 -2.54 -8.76
CA ASP A 64 -6.65 -1.41 -7.94
C ASP A 64 -5.27 -1.68 -7.32
N LEU A 65 -4.85 -2.94 -7.16
CA LEU A 65 -3.50 -3.29 -6.69
C LEU A 65 -2.40 -2.83 -7.65
N ASP A 66 -2.66 -2.83 -8.96
CA ASP A 66 -1.71 -2.41 -9.98
C ASP A 66 -1.36 -0.92 -9.87
N ASN A 67 -2.14 -0.15 -9.11
CA ASN A 67 -1.93 1.27 -8.85
C ASN A 67 -1.14 1.57 -7.57
N LEU A 68 -0.74 0.53 -6.82
CA LEU A 68 0.04 0.67 -5.59
C LEU A 68 1.54 0.64 -5.89
N LEU A 69 2.31 1.43 -5.13
CA LEU A 69 3.78 1.49 -5.22
C LEU A 69 4.31 1.82 -6.63
N LEU A 70 3.53 2.55 -7.42
CA LEU A 70 3.98 3.06 -8.71
C LEU A 70 5.22 3.95 -8.51
N TYR A 71 6.26 3.69 -9.30
CA TYR A 71 7.54 4.40 -9.22
C TYR A 71 7.36 5.92 -9.27
N ASP A 72 6.55 6.42 -10.21
CA ASP A 72 6.29 7.85 -10.38
C ASP A 72 5.53 8.49 -9.21
N ARG A 73 4.92 7.67 -8.34
CA ARG A 73 4.21 8.13 -7.13
C ARG A 73 5.09 8.05 -5.87
N ASP A 74 6.29 7.47 -5.96
CA ASP A 74 7.24 7.40 -4.85
C ASP A 74 8.15 8.65 -4.79
N TYR A 75 7.55 9.77 -4.39
CA TYR A 75 8.28 11.04 -4.25
C TYR A 75 9.42 10.95 -3.22
N GLN A 76 9.28 10.11 -2.19
CA GLN A 76 10.31 9.91 -1.18
C GLN A 76 11.50 9.15 -1.78
N GLY A 77 11.24 8.08 -2.54
CA GLY A 77 12.25 7.35 -3.30
C GLY A 77 12.97 8.25 -4.31
N ALA A 78 12.23 9.06 -5.07
CA ALA A 78 12.80 10.00 -6.02
C ALA A 78 13.73 11.03 -5.35
N ALA A 79 13.33 11.59 -4.20
CA ALA A 79 14.16 12.53 -3.44
C ALA A 79 15.44 11.86 -2.89
N LEU A 80 15.34 10.60 -2.45
CA LEU A 80 16.49 9.82 -2.02
C LEU A 80 17.46 9.55 -3.18
N GLU A 81 16.96 9.15 -4.35
CA GLU A 81 17.78 8.91 -5.55
C GLU A 81 18.55 10.18 -5.95
N GLN A 82 17.87 11.33 -5.99
CA GLN A 82 18.50 12.60 -6.32
C GLN A 82 19.61 12.97 -5.33
N SER A 83 19.37 12.75 -4.03
CA SER A 83 20.36 12.99 -2.98
C SER A 83 21.61 12.11 -3.14
N LEU A 84 21.41 10.84 -3.51
CA LEU A 84 22.52 9.91 -3.78
C LEU A 84 23.28 10.30 -5.06
N ARG A 85 22.60 10.73 -6.12
CA ARG A 85 23.24 11.24 -7.35
C ARG A 85 24.11 12.47 -7.07
N ASN A 86 23.61 13.43 -6.28
CA ASN A 86 24.36 14.61 -5.91
C ASN A 86 25.64 14.25 -5.12
N ARG A 87 25.54 13.33 -4.15
CA ARG A 87 26.69 12.84 -3.38
C ARG A 87 27.73 12.13 -4.25
N ARG A 88 27.29 11.34 -5.24
CA ARG A 88 28.20 10.68 -6.19
C ARG A 88 28.94 11.71 -7.05
N ARG A 89 28.22 12.73 -7.55
CA ARG A 89 28.83 13.84 -8.31
C ARG A 89 29.86 14.60 -7.47
N SER A 90 29.54 14.95 -6.23
CA SER A 90 30.47 15.69 -5.37
C SER A 90 31.70 14.88 -4.95
N ARG A 91 31.60 13.55 -4.89
CA ARG A 91 32.74 12.65 -4.63
C ARG A 91 33.60 12.35 -5.87
N GLY A 92 33.02 12.48 -7.06
CA GLY A 92 33.70 12.24 -8.33
C GLY A 92 34.44 13.45 -8.90
N VAL A 93 34.29 14.64 -8.31
CA VAL A 93 35.13 15.81 -8.61
C VAL A 93 36.42 15.68 -7.79
N SER A 94 37.52 15.30 -8.43
CA SER A 94 38.83 15.28 -7.79
C SER A 94 39.32 16.73 -7.61
N PRO A 95 39.99 17.09 -6.49
CA PRO A 95 40.64 18.40 -6.34
C PRO A 95 41.62 18.74 -7.49
N SER A 96 42.17 17.71 -8.17
CA SER A 96 43.01 17.89 -9.35
C SER A 96 42.27 18.48 -10.56
N ASP A 97 40.97 18.24 -10.70
CA ASP A 97 40.19 18.67 -11.87
C ASP A 97 39.82 20.16 -11.82
N LEU A 98 40.00 20.80 -10.67
CA LEU A 98 39.81 22.24 -10.46
C LEU A 98 41.07 23.07 -10.77
N ALA A 99 42.24 22.44 -10.80
CA ALA A 99 43.52 23.10 -11.08
C ALA A 99 43.72 23.39 -12.59
N ASP A 100 43.10 22.61 -13.48
CA ASP A 100 43.19 22.78 -14.94
C ASP A 100 42.22 23.85 -15.51
N ARG A 101 41.50 24.57 -14.63
CA ARG A 101 40.49 25.58 -15.02
C ARG A 101 40.86 27.02 -14.65
N LEU A 102 42.08 27.27 -14.19
CA LEU A 102 42.67 28.58 -13.92
C LEU A 102 43.94 28.76 -14.76
#